data_AF-A0A3N4ZAR6-F1
#
_entry.id   AF-A0A3N4ZAR6-F1
#
_cell.length_a   1.000
_cell.length_b   1.000
_cell.length_c   1.000
_cell.angle_alpha   90.00
_cell.angle_beta   90.00
_cell.angle_gamma   90.00
#
_symmetry.space_group_name_H-M   'P 1'
#
loop_
_entity.id
_entity.type
_entity.pdbx_description
1 polymer ?
#
loop_
_entity_poly.entity_id
_entity_poly.type
_entity_poly.pdbx_seq_one_letter_code
_entity_poly.pdbx_strand_id
1 'polypeptide(L)'
;MHTITPPLRFQVEGGRRSGMPVLGLLYPSVTLARLGDPLEVARSTASTLPADVSRVRAEVDRRVRAALSALPDPEGTRDERWYWAAPFALDRLHDGDEQLEFQRMMRRWGDEDVEDATTRLVEHVAEAASFDVADLGARPDDLADVLTDLALAGPGVAALRALSRVSGGGDVLADVHVRESASIVSWGLRSLFNRPEIISILRSETDGRLPYWRRVLRHCVEGNLQSVLDEYAHVLTESEGLQDTAGAERAAEISAVMADAASIRTVRNAMDDVVIDEAGIRLEQRHLRAHFAMRFGRAATEDDATQREGKVRVAFNSPFWPFVLASTSVGQEGLDFHTYCHAVMHWNLPGNPVDLEQREGRVHRYKGHAVRRNVAERHHGAAFHAIVDDPWFAMFLAAAERRPAGESEVYPYWIFTEGTAKIERHIALAPLSTESSRYRQLQKSVGLYRVAIGQARQEDLVTLAGEGQDLSWMQLDLTP
;
A
#
# COMPACT_ATOMS: atom_id res chain seq x y z
N MET A 1 -24.01 16.04 11.63
CA MET A 1 -22.69 15.64 11.09
C MET A 1 -22.38 16.58 9.93
N HIS A 2 -21.44 17.52 10.08
CA HIS A 2 -21.09 18.42 8.99
C HIS A 2 -20.45 17.60 7.87
N THR A 3 -21.02 17.67 6.66
CA THR A 3 -20.43 17.03 5.48
C THR A 3 -19.14 17.77 5.15
N ILE A 4 -17.98 17.13 5.37
CA ILE A 4 -16.69 17.69 4.99
C ILE A 4 -16.61 17.66 3.47
N THR A 5 -16.48 18.82 2.84
CA THR A 5 -16.23 18.93 1.40
C THR A 5 -14.81 18.43 1.08
N PRO A 6 -14.63 17.40 0.21
CA PRO A 6 -13.31 16.97 -0.21
C PRO A 6 -12.44 18.12 -0.75
N PRO A 7 -11.24 18.33 -0.22
CA PRO A 7 -10.38 19.47 -0.58
C PRO A 7 -9.55 19.26 -1.85
N LEU A 8 -9.24 18.01 -2.24
CA LEU A 8 -8.48 17.72 -3.46
C LEU A 8 -9.45 17.59 -4.64
N ARG A 9 -9.92 18.71 -5.19
CA ARG A 9 -10.88 18.75 -6.30
C ARG A 9 -10.40 19.66 -7.42
N PHE A 10 -10.89 19.36 -8.62
CA PHE A 10 -10.73 20.19 -9.81
C PHE A 10 -12.02 20.99 -9.98
N GLN A 11 -11.91 22.31 -9.94
CA GLN A 11 -13.03 23.22 -10.01
C GLN A 11 -12.75 24.34 -11.02
N VAL A 12 -13.81 24.86 -11.63
CA VAL A 12 -13.73 25.99 -12.56
C VAL A 12 -14.64 27.07 -11.98
N GLU A 13 -14.06 28.17 -11.51
CA GLU A 13 -14.78 29.28 -10.90
C GLU A 13 -14.45 30.57 -11.65
N GLY A 14 -15.46 31.21 -12.25
CA GLY A 14 -15.27 32.46 -12.99
C GLY A 14 -14.30 32.37 -14.17
N GLY A 15 -14.17 31.19 -14.80
CA GLY A 15 -13.21 30.93 -15.88
C GLY A 15 -11.78 30.60 -15.43
N ARG A 16 -11.50 30.66 -14.12
CA ARG A 16 -10.21 30.24 -13.54
C ARG A 16 -10.31 28.82 -13.01
N ARG A 17 -9.26 28.02 -13.26
CA ARG A 17 -9.17 26.63 -12.82
C ARG A 17 -8.60 26.61 -11.41
N SER A 18 -9.44 26.29 -10.42
CA SER A 18 -9.01 26.11 -9.03
C SER A 18 -8.72 24.64 -8.77
N GLY A 19 -7.57 24.38 -8.14
CA GLY A 19 -7.09 23.00 -7.91
C GLY A 19 -5.89 22.59 -8.77
N MET A 20 -5.28 23.50 -9.55
CA MET A 20 -4.06 23.18 -10.32
C MET A 20 -2.89 22.61 -9.47
N PRO A 21 -2.63 23.04 -8.22
CA PRO A 21 -1.64 22.36 -7.37
C PRO A 21 -1.96 20.89 -7.09
N VAL A 22 -3.23 20.48 -7.12
CA VAL A 22 -3.62 19.07 -7.04
C VAL A 22 -3.17 18.33 -8.29
N LEU A 23 -3.26 18.93 -9.49
CA LEU A 23 -2.70 18.32 -10.69
C LEU A 23 -1.18 18.10 -10.54
N GLY A 24 -0.45 19.09 -10.03
CA GLY A 24 0.98 18.96 -9.75
C GLY A 24 1.32 17.82 -8.78
N LEU A 25 0.46 17.58 -7.77
CA LEU A 25 0.61 16.48 -6.81
C LEU A 25 0.45 15.09 -7.47
N LEU A 26 -0.48 14.97 -8.43
CA LEU A 26 -0.82 13.70 -9.09
C LEU A 26 0.00 13.45 -10.35
N TYR A 27 0.70 14.47 -10.84
CA TYR A 27 1.43 14.40 -12.09
C TYR A 27 2.65 13.47 -11.97
N PRO A 28 2.74 12.39 -12.78
CA PRO A 28 3.90 11.51 -12.81
C PRO A 28 5.03 12.16 -13.61
N SER A 29 5.69 13.16 -12.98
CA SER A 29 6.83 13.85 -13.59
C SER A 29 8.04 12.93 -13.68
N VAL A 30 8.55 12.76 -14.90
CA VAL A 30 9.73 11.94 -15.19
C VAL A 30 10.97 12.59 -14.60
N THR A 31 11.11 13.90 -14.77
CA THR A 31 12.24 14.65 -14.24
C THR A 31 12.29 14.58 -12.72
N LEU A 32 11.17 14.85 -12.03
CA LEU A 32 11.14 14.76 -10.57
C LEU A 32 11.36 13.33 -10.06
N ALA A 33 10.83 12.31 -10.76
CA ALA A 33 11.10 10.91 -10.43
C ALA A 33 12.60 10.58 -10.46
N ARG A 34 13.31 11.01 -11.52
CA ARG A 34 14.76 10.82 -11.64
C ARG A 34 15.55 11.60 -10.58
N LEU A 35 15.20 12.87 -10.34
CA LEU A 35 15.94 13.72 -9.41
C LEU A 35 15.77 13.31 -7.94
N GLY A 36 14.57 12.83 -7.59
CA GLY A 36 14.15 12.63 -6.22
C GLY A 36 14.16 11.20 -5.71
N ASP A 37 14.65 10.22 -6.48
CA ASP A 37 14.67 8.81 -6.08
C ASP A 37 15.41 8.63 -4.73
N PRO A 38 14.71 8.32 -3.62
CA PRO A 38 15.35 8.19 -2.31
C PRO A 38 16.34 7.02 -2.25
N LEU A 39 16.13 5.96 -3.03
CA LEU A 39 16.99 4.78 -3.04
C LEU A 39 18.30 5.08 -3.79
N GLU A 40 18.21 5.78 -4.93
CA GLU A 40 19.40 6.22 -5.68
C GLU A 40 20.18 7.28 -4.88
N VAL A 41 19.48 8.24 -4.28
CA VAL A 41 20.12 9.25 -3.43
C VAL A 41 20.75 8.61 -2.21
N ALA A 42 20.07 7.66 -1.57
CA ALA A 42 20.64 6.90 -0.47
C ALA A 42 21.86 6.10 -0.93
N ARG A 43 21.86 5.50 -2.12
CA ARG A 43 23.02 4.77 -2.68
C ARG A 43 24.22 5.69 -2.93
N SER A 44 24.00 6.90 -3.42
CA SER A 44 25.06 7.86 -3.77
C SER A 44 25.57 8.66 -2.58
N THR A 45 24.74 8.87 -1.55
CA THR A 45 25.09 9.72 -0.40
C THR A 45 25.20 8.96 0.91
N ALA A 46 24.50 7.86 1.12
CA ALA A 46 24.53 7.08 2.35
C ALA A 46 25.14 5.69 2.11
N SER A 47 25.86 5.16 3.10
CA SER A 47 26.44 3.82 3.01
C SER A 47 25.59 2.74 3.69
N THR A 48 24.49 3.11 4.36
CA THR A 48 23.66 2.22 5.18
C THR A 48 22.18 2.63 5.15
N LEU A 49 21.28 1.66 5.27
CA LEU A 49 19.85 1.91 5.54
C LEU A 49 19.52 1.70 7.03
N PRO A 50 18.54 2.41 7.60
CA PRO A 50 17.78 3.49 6.97
C PRO A 50 18.66 4.74 6.72
N ALA A 51 18.46 5.39 5.58
CA ALA A 51 19.18 6.61 5.24
C ALA A 51 18.65 7.80 6.06
N ASP A 52 19.54 8.75 6.39
CA ASP A 52 19.15 9.98 7.08
C ASP A 52 18.28 10.84 6.16
N VAL A 53 17.04 11.12 6.59
CA VAL A 53 16.04 11.85 5.79
C VAL A 53 16.48 13.27 5.47
N SER A 54 17.18 13.95 6.38
CA SER A 54 17.68 15.31 6.14
C SER A 54 18.77 15.31 5.08
N ARG A 55 19.65 14.31 5.09
CA ARG A 55 20.67 14.15 4.06
C ARG A 55 20.08 13.83 2.69
N VAL A 56 19.13 12.90 2.64
CA VAL A 56 18.43 12.56 1.39
C VAL A 56 17.70 13.78 0.84
N ARG A 57 16.96 14.51 1.69
CA ARG A 57 16.25 15.73 1.27
C ARG A 57 17.19 16.82 0.78
N ALA A 58 18.31 17.06 1.45
CA ALA A 58 19.29 18.07 1.05
C ALA A 58 19.90 17.79 -0.32
N GLU A 59 20.18 16.51 -0.62
CA GLU A 59 20.68 16.12 -1.94
C GLU A 59 19.62 16.28 -3.03
N VAL A 60 18.36 15.91 -2.76
CA VAL A 60 17.27 16.14 -3.72
C VAL A 60 17.04 17.63 -3.94
N ASP A 61 17.07 18.46 -2.89
CA ASP A 61 16.96 19.92 -3.01
C ASP A 61 18.06 20.50 -3.89
N ARG A 62 19.31 20.06 -3.71
CA ARG A 62 20.44 20.45 -4.56
C ARG A 62 20.17 20.13 -6.04
N ARG A 63 19.69 18.92 -6.33
CA ARG A 63 19.37 18.45 -7.69
C ARG A 63 18.20 19.24 -8.30
N VAL A 64 17.15 19.48 -7.52
CA VAL A 64 15.97 20.27 -7.95
C VAL A 64 16.35 21.72 -8.24
N ARG A 65 17.17 22.37 -7.38
CA ARG A 65 17.65 23.74 -7.63
C ARG A 65 18.48 23.83 -8.91
N ALA A 66 19.33 22.84 -9.17
CA ALA A 66 20.09 22.78 -10.42
C ALA A 66 19.16 22.66 -11.63
N ALA A 67 18.14 21.79 -11.58
CA ALA A 67 17.14 21.67 -12.65
C ALA A 67 16.35 22.97 -12.85
N LEU A 68 15.95 23.65 -11.77
CA LEU A 68 15.26 24.94 -11.81
C LEU A 68 16.08 26.06 -12.46
N SER A 69 17.41 25.99 -12.46
CA SER A 69 18.25 27.00 -13.14
C SER A 69 18.13 26.95 -14.67
N ALA A 70 17.62 25.85 -15.24
CA ALA A 70 17.33 25.74 -16.67
C ALA A 70 16.01 26.42 -17.08
N LEU A 71 15.16 26.76 -16.11
CA LEU A 71 13.93 27.51 -16.33
C LEU A 71 14.17 29.02 -16.12
N PRO A 72 13.34 29.91 -16.70
CA PRO A 72 13.42 31.36 -16.45
C PRO A 72 13.01 31.70 -15.01
N ASP A 73 13.62 32.75 -14.46
CA ASP A 73 13.28 33.32 -13.14
C ASP A 73 12.83 34.78 -13.34
N PRO A 74 11.55 35.01 -13.72
CA PRO A 74 11.07 36.35 -14.01
C PRO A 74 11.02 37.20 -12.73
N GLU A 75 11.24 38.50 -12.86
CA GLU A 75 10.97 39.45 -11.78
C GLU A 75 9.46 39.78 -11.68
N GLY A 76 9.02 40.25 -10.51
CA GLY A 76 7.65 40.72 -10.30
C GLY A 76 6.92 40.01 -9.16
N THR A 77 5.59 39.90 -9.29
CA THR A 77 4.73 39.30 -8.26
C THR A 77 4.96 37.79 -8.20
N ARG A 78 5.08 37.25 -6.98
CA ARG A 78 5.18 35.81 -6.73
C ARG A 78 3.97 35.07 -7.30
N ASP A 79 4.22 34.02 -8.08
CA ASP A 79 3.19 33.28 -8.80
C ASP A 79 3.14 31.81 -8.34
N GLU A 80 2.09 31.45 -7.61
CA GLU A 80 1.90 30.08 -7.12
C GLU A 80 1.68 29.05 -8.24
N ARG A 81 1.43 29.48 -9.49
CA ARG A 81 1.32 28.55 -10.63
C ARG A 81 2.60 27.74 -10.83
N TRP A 82 3.75 28.25 -10.40
CA TRP A 82 5.01 27.53 -10.44
C TRP A 82 4.97 26.15 -9.76
N TYR A 83 4.17 25.96 -8.70
CA TYR A 83 4.09 24.67 -8.00
C TYR A 83 3.58 23.51 -8.86
N TRP A 84 2.69 23.80 -9.83
CA TRP A 84 2.21 22.79 -10.77
C TRP A 84 2.85 22.93 -12.15
N ALA A 85 3.32 24.13 -12.53
CA ALA A 85 3.88 24.38 -13.86
C ALA A 85 5.33 23.89 -13.99
N ALA A 86 6.16 24.03 -12.94
CA ALA A 86 7.57 23.66 -13.01
C ALA A 86 7.81 22.18 -13.38
N PRO A 87 7.09 21.19 -12.81
CA PRO A 87 7.26 19.78 -13.20
C PRO A 87 7.00 19.54 -14.70
N PHE A 88 5.94 20.16 -15.26
CA PHE A 88 5.63 20.04 -16.68
C PHE A 88 6.67 20.73 -17.56
N ALA A 89 7.17 21.90 -17.14
CA ALA A 89 8.21 22.63 -17.86
C ALA A 89 9.53 21.86 -17.87
N LEU A 90 9.91 21.25 -16.74
CA LEU A 90 11.10 20.41 -16.63
C LEU A 90 11.00 19.16 -17.53
N ASP A 91 9.86 18.47 -17.54
CA ASP A 91 9.68 17.30 -18.40
C ASP A 91 9.70 17.65 -19.90
N ARG A 92 9.16 18.82 -20.29
CA ARG A 92 9.25 19.31 -21.68
C ARG A 92 10.70 19.57 -22.14
N LEU A 93 11.60 19.90 -21.22
CA LEU A 93 13.02 20.12 -21.55
C LEU A 93 13.79 18.81 -21.77
N HIS A 94 13.38 17.70 -21.15
CA HIS A 94 14.18 16.47 -21.10
C HIS A 94 13.59 15.31 -21.90
N ASP A 95 12.27 15.19 -22.03
CA ASP A 95 11.59 13.99 -22.58
C ASP A 95 10.63 14.36 -23.73
N GLY A 96 11.04 15.26 -24.62
CA GLY A 96 10.18 15.98 -25.57
C GLY A 96 9.07 15.17 -26.27
N ASP A 97 9.42 14.13 -27.03
CA ASP A 97 8.46 13.39 -27.86
C ASP A 97 7.52 12.51 -27.04
N GLU A 98 8.04 11.73 -26.08
CA GLU A 98 7.27 10.93 -25.13
C GLU A 98 6.38 11.81 -24.23
N GLN A 99 6.88 12.99 -23.87
CA GLN A 99 6.13 13.98 -23.10
C GLN A 99 4.97 14.58 -23.90
N LEU A 100 5.17 14.86 -25.19
CA LEU A 100 4.11 15.30 -26.10
C LEU A 100 3.03 14.22 -26.25
N GLU A 101 3.44 12.95 -26.39
CA GLU A 101 2.52 11.81 -26.46
C GLU A 101 1.73 11.64 -25.16
N PHE A 102 2.41 11.65 -24.01
CA PHE A 102 1.77 11.58 -22.71
C PHE A 102 0.77 12.71 -22.49
N GLN A 103 1.10 13.95 -22.87
CA GLN A 103 0.16 15.07 -22.80
C GLN A 103 -1.07 14.86 -23.69
N ARG A 104 -0.93 14.26 -24.88
CA ARG A 104 -2.07 13.92 -25.73
C ARG A 104 -2.96 12.87 -25.08
N MET A 105 -2.35 11.88 -24.42
CA MET A 105 -3.08 10.84 -23.70
C MET A 105 -3.80 11.40 -22.46
N MET A 106 -3.15 12.27 -21.66
CA MET A 106 -3.78 12.91 -20.52
C MET A 106 -5.04 13.71 -20.91
N ARG A 107 -5.06 14.31 -22.11
CA ARG A 107 -6.24 15.03 -22.61
C ARG A 107 -7.44 14.12 -22.88
N ARG A 108 -7.22 12.81 -23.08
CA ARG A 108 -8.26 11.79 -23.28
C ARG A 108 -8.84 11.23 -21.98
N TRP A 109 -8.23 11.50 -20.83
CA TRP A 109 -8.70 11.01 -19.52
C TRP A 109 -10.11 11.46 -19.13
N GLY A 110 -10.74 12.40 -19.85
CA GLY A 110 -12.14 12.77 -19.61
C GLY A 110 -13.13 12.32 -20.67
N ASP A 111 -12.72 11.51 -21.65
CA ASP A 111 -13.64 10.90 -22.62
C ASP A 111 -14.25 9.58 -22.09
N GLU A 112 -13.74 9.04 -20.97
CA GLU A 112 -14.27 7.83 -20.34
C GLU A 112 -15.35 8.18 -19.29
N ASP A 113 -16.56 7.63 -19.47
CA ASP A 113 -17.78 7.82 -18.69
C ASP A 113 -17.62 7.52 -17.17
N VAL A 114 -17.07 8.47 -16.41
CA VAL A 114 -17.05 8.45 -14.95
C VAL A 114 -17.65 9.75 -14.41
N GLU A 115 -18.62 9.66 -13.50
CA GLU A 115 -19.40 10.76 -12.87
C GLU A 115 -18.67 12.13 -12.78
N ASP A 116 -19.21 13.19 -13.41
CA ASP A 116 -19.15 14.68 -13.22
C ASP A 116 -17.83 15.38 -12.76
N ALA A 117 -16.81 14.65 -12.34
CA ALA A 117 -15.53 15.08 -11.80
C ALA A 117 -14.39 15.00 -12.83
N THR A 118 -14.56 14.20 -13.89
CA THR A 118 -13.63 14.03 -15.03
C THR A 118 -13.71 15.17 -16.04
N THR A 119 -14.88 15.75 -16.28
CA THR A 119 -15.04 16.89 -17.22
C THR A 119 -14.18 18.10 -16.82
N ARG A 120 -14.07 18.35 -15.51
CA ARG A 120 -13.25 19.46 -14.97
C ARG A 120 -11.76 19.16 -15.01
N LEU A 121 -11.36 17.89 -14.95
CA LEU A 121 -9.97 17.48 -15.05
C LEU A 121 -9.39 17.78 -16.44
N VAL A 122 -10.17 17.53 -17.51
CA VAL A 122 -9.74 17.82 -18.89
C VAL A 122 -9.32 19.27 -19.05
N GLU A 123 -10.06 20.21 -18.46
CA GLU A 123 -9.70 21.63 -18.52
C GLU A 123 -8.37 21.94 -17.81
N HIS A 124 -8.09 21.29 -16.68
CA HIS A 124 -6.84 21.49 -15.94
C HIS A 124 -5.66 20.87 -16.69
N VAL A 125 -5.86 19.69 -17.28
CA VAL A 125 -4.86 19.06 -18.15
C VAL A 125 -4.61 19.90 -19.40
N ALA A 126 -5.66 20.47 -20.00
CA ALA A 126 -5.53 21.34 -21.16
C ALA A 126 -4.71 22.59 -20.82
N GLU A 127 -4.98 23.25 -19.69
CA GLU A 127 -4.19 24.38 -19.19
C GLU A 127 -2.73 23.98 -18.95
N ALA A 128 -2.49 22.86 -18.26
CA ALA A 128 -1.14 22.36 -17.99
C ALA A 128 -0.39 21.91 -19.26
N ALA A 129 -1.11 21.53 -20.32
CA ALA A 129 -0.53 21.15 -21.59
C ALA A 129 -0.27 22.35 -22.52
N SER A 130 -0.88 23.51 -22.27
CA SER A 130 -0.76 24.70 -23.14
C SER A 130 -0.13 25.92 -22.48
N PHE A 131 0.20 25.88 -21.18
CA PHE A 131 0.82 27.04 -20.53
C PHE A 131 2.21 27.33 -21.13
N ASP A 132 2.51 28.62 -21.23
CA ASP A 132 3.86 29.12 -21.49
C ASP A 132 4.51 29.56 -20.16
N VAL A 133 5.77 29.19 -19.97
CA VAL A 133 6.55 29.62 -18.80
C VAL A 133 6.75 31.15 -18.84
N ALA A 134 6.76 31.76 -20.02
CA ALA A 134 6.86 33.22 -20.20
C ALA A 134 5.67 33.98 -19.61
N ASP A 135 4.50 33.33 -19.43
CA ASP A 135 3.30 33.94 -18.87
C ASP A 135 3.29 33.91 -17.31
N LEU A 136 4.30 33.30 -16.69
CA LEU A 136 4.40 33.18 -15.24
C LEU A 136 5.09 34.40 -14.60
N GLY A 137 4.64 34.76 -13.40
CA GLY A 137 5.32 35.76 -12.57
C GLY A 137 6.57 35.21 -11.88
N ALA A 138 7.05 35.92 -10.86
CA ALA A 138 8.24 35.53 -10.12
C ALA A 138 8.04 34.21 -9.36
N ARG A 139 9.09 33.40 -9.25
CA ARG A 139 9.03 32.14 -8.52
C ARG A 139 8.73 32.36 -7.03
N PRO A 140 7.87 31.56 -6.38
CA PRO A 140 7.76 31.50 -4.93
C PRO A 140 9.10 31.17 -4.27
N ASP A 141 9.39 31.78 -3.11
CA ASP A 141 10.68 31.61 -2.42
C ASP A 141 10.92 30.15 -1.97
N ASP A 142 9.84 29.41 -1.68
CA ASP A 142 9.85 28.01 -1.27
C ASP A 142 9.57 27.04 -2.42
N LEU A 143 9.63 27.47 -3.69
CA LEU A 143 9.38 26.61 -4.85
C LEU A 143 10.28 25.37 -4.86
N ALA A 144 11.59 25.57 -4.64
CA ALA A 144 12.55 24.47 -4.61
C ALA A 144 12.25 23.46 -3.49
N ASP A 145 11.83 23.94 -2.31
CA ASP A 145 11.44 23.08 -1.20
C ASP A 145 10.20 22.25 -1.51
N VAL A 146 9.18 22.86 -2.13
CA VAL A 146 7.96 22.15 -2.54
C VAL A 146 8.25 21.11 -3.62
N LEU A 147 9.06 21.46 -4.63
CA LEU A 147 9.43 20.53 -5.69
C LEU A 147 10.33 19.40 -5.17
N THR A 148 11.14 19.66 -4.15
CA THR A 148 11.91 18.62 -3.44
C THR A 148 10.99 17.60 -2.79
N ASP A 149 9.98 18.08 -2.06
CA ASP A 149 9.01 17.19 -1.42
C ASP A 149 8.18 16.42 -2.46
N LEU A 150 7.80 17.06 -3.58
CA LEU A 150 7.16 16.39 -4.73
C LEU A 150 8.06 15.33 -5.37
N ALA A 151 9.35 15.62 -5.55
CA ALA A 151 10.31 14.67 -6.09
C ALA A 151 10.54 13.49 -5.13
N LEU A 152 10.52 13.71 -3.82
CA LEU A 152 10.67 12.67 -2.82
C LEU A 152 9.44 11.78 -2.69
N ALA A 153 8.24 12.35 -2.65
CA ALA A 153 7.04 11.60 -2.27
C ALA A 153 5.73 12.14 -2.86
N GLY A 154 5.78 12.95 -3.91
CA GLY A 154 4.58 13.31 -4.67
C GLY A 154 3.87 12.03 -5.16
N PRO A 155 2.56 11.84 -4.92
CA PRO A 155 1.83 10.63 -5.31
C PRO A 155 2.09 10.16 -6.75
N GLY A 156 2.06 11.08 -7.73
CA GLY A 156 2.37 10.78 -9.13
C GLY A 156 3.79 10.28 -9.34
N VAL A 157 4.75 10.98 -8.76
CA VAL A 157 6.18 10.67 -8.84
C VAL A 157 6.48 9.34 -8.16
N ALA A 158 5.90 9.10 -6.98
CA ALA A 158 6.14 7.90 -6.20
C ALA A 158 5.53 6.66 -6.85
N ALA A 159 4.31 6.78 -7.38
CA ALA A 159 3.67 5.72 -8.16
C ALA A 159 4.45 5.38 -9.42
N LEU A 160 4.94 6.40 -10.14
CA LEU A 160 5.77 6.20 -11.34
C LEU A 160 7.01 5.38 -11.03
N ARG A 161 7.78 5.78 -10.01
CA ARG A 161 8.99 5.01 -9.62
C ARG A 161 8.67 3.58 -9.18
N ALA A 162 7.64 3.39 -8.37
CA ALA A 162 7.27 2.06 -7.88
C ALA A 162 6.87 1.12 -9.02
N LEU A 163 6.07 1.60 -9.98
CA LEU A 163 5.68 0.82 -11.15
C LEU A 163 6.88 0.55 -12.06
N SER A 164 7.68 1.57 -12.38
CA SER A 164 8.87 1.42 -13.23
C SER A 164 9.84 0.37 -12.69
N ARG A 165 10.09 0.34 -11.37
CA ARG A 165 11.00 -0.65 -10.74
C ARG A 165 10.59 -2.09 -10.98
N VAL A 166 9.29 -2.37 -11.06
CA VAL A 166 8.79 -3.73 -11.32
C VAL A 166 8.49 -3.98 -12.78
N SER A 167 8.48 -2.97 -13.66
CA SER A 167 8.10 -3.12 -15.08
C SER A 167 9.23 -2.93 -16.10
N GLY A 168 10.40 -2.43 -15.70
CA GLY A 168 11.52 -2.24 -16.62
C GLY A 168 12.62 -1.28 -16.14
N GLY A 169 12.62 -0.93 -14.86
CA GLY A 169 13.63 -0.06 -14.26
C GLY A 169 13.52 1.40 -14.69
N GLY A 170 14.64 2.12 -14.59
CA GLY A 170 14.72 3.54 -14.93
C GLY A 170 14.39 3.84 -16.40
N ASP A 171 14.57 2.87 -17.30
CA ASP A 171 14.40 3.04 -18.75
C ASP A 171 12.92 3.26 -19.13
N VAL A 172 11.98 2.74 -18.35
CA VAL A 172 10.53 2.87 -18.60
C VAL A 172 9.89 4.04 -17.84
N LEU A 173 10.67 4.91 -17.19
CA LEU A 173 10.12 6.10 -16.50
C LEU A 173 9.42 7.06 -17.47
N ALA A 174 9.92 7.17 -18.71
CA ALA A 174 9.34 8.02 -19.75
C ALA A 174 8.24 7.31 -20.57
N ASP A 175 8.09 5.99 -20.43
CA ASP A 175 7.10 5.20 -21.16
C ASP A 175 5.68 5.72 -20.86
N VAL A 176 4.95 5.99 -21.94
CA VAL A 176 3.64 6.64 -21.86
C VAL A 176 2.63 5.79 -21.07
N HIS A 177 2.64 4.47 -21.24
CA HIS A 177 1.71 3.56 -20.58
C HIS A 177 2.05 3.39 -19.10
N VAL A 178 3.33 3.31 -18.74
CA VAL A 178 3.72 3.27 -17.31
C VAL A 178 3.34 4.56 -16.59
N ARG A 179 3.46 5.72 -17.25
CA ARG A 179 3.00 7.00 -16.72
C ARG A 179 1.47 7.08 -16.61
N GLU A 180 0.74 6.46 -17.53
CA GLU A 180 -0.72 6.31 -17.41
C GLU A 180 -1.09 5.53 -16.15
N SER A 181 -0.48 4.36 -15.97
CA SER A 181 -0.65 3.50 -14.80
C SER A 181 -0.33 4.26 -13.50
N ALA A 182 0.76 5.05 -13.47
CA ALA A 182 1.11 5.89 -12.32
C ALA A 182 0.03 6.94 -12.00
N SER A 183 -0.62 7.47 -13.03
CA SER A 183 -1.72 8.41 -12.88
C SER A 183 -2.94 7.73 -12.26
N ILE A 184 -3.28 6.51 -12.71
CA ILE A 184 -4.36 5.68 -12.14
C ILE A 184 -4.14 5.45 -10.64
N VAL A 185 -2.93 5.06 -10.23
CA VAL A 185 -2.59 4.91 -8.79
C VAL A 185 -2.80 6.21 -8.03
N SER A 186 -2.35 7.33 -8.60
CA SER A 186 -2.46 8.66 -8.00
C SER A 186 -3.92 9.09 -7.84
N TRP A 187 -4.81 8.72 -8.76
CA TRP A 187 -6.26 8.92 -8.63
C TRP A 187 -6.86 8.12 -7.48
N GLY A 188 -6.42 6.86 -7.29
CA GLY A 188 -6.76 6.06 -6.14
C GLY A 188 -6.33 6.73 -4.83
N LEU A 189 -5.07 7.17 -4.75
CA LEU A 189 -4.53 7.90 -3.59
C LEU A 189 -5.27 9.21 -3.32
N ARG A 190 -5.61 9.98 -4.35
CA ARG A 190 -6.45 11.17 -4.20
C ARG A 190 -7.79 10.83 -3.56
N SER A 191 -8.41 9.73 -3.96
CA SER A 191 -9.69 9.27 -3.40
C SER A 191 -9.53 8.91 -1.92
N LEU A 192 -8.43 8.25 -1.55
CA LEU A 192 -8.05 7.98 -0.17
C LEU A 192 -7.88 9.28 0.64
N PHE A 193 -7.07 10.23 0.17
CA PHE A 193 -6.83 11.51 0.86
C PHE A 193 -8.06 12.43 0.92
N ASN A 194 -9.10 12.15 0.14
CA ASN A 194 -10.38 12.85 0.20
C ASN A 194 -11.40 12.19 1.16
N ARG A 195 -11.03 11.11 1.86
CA ARG A 195 -11.88 10.51 2.89
C ARG A 195 -12.01 11.46 4.10
N PRO A 196 -13.22 11.68 4.66
CA PRO A 196 -13.45 12.63 5.75
C PRO A 196 -12.55 12.42 6.97
N GLU A 197 -12.26 11.16 7.29
CA GLU A 197 -11.42 10.78 8.43
C GLU A 197 -9.97 11.20 8.20
N ILE A 198 -9.43 10.94 7.01
CA ILE A 198 -8.06 11.34 6.63
C ILE A 198 -7.95 12.86 6.55
N ILE A 199 -8.96 13.54 6.00
CA ILE A 199 -9.01 15.01 6.01
C ILE A 199 -8.93 15.56 7.44
N SER A 200 -9.62 14.93 8.38
CA SER A 200 -9.64 15.36 9.78
C SER A 200 -8.29 15.14 10.46
N ILE A 201 -7.66 13.97 10.24
CA ILE A 201 -6.33 13.64 10.76
C ILE A 201 -5.29 14.66 10.25
N LEU A 202 -5.18 14.84 8.94
CA LEU A 202 -4.18 15.74 8.35
C LEU A 202 -4.41 17.21 8.71
N ARG A 203 -5.66 17.62 8.94
CA ARG A 203 -5.97 18.97 9.45
C ARG A 203 -5.55 19.16 10.90
N SER A 204 -5.60 18.11 11.72
CA SER A 204 -5.17 18.17 13.13
C SER A 204 -3.65 18.13 13.33
N GLU A 205 -2.89 17.52 12.41
CA GLU A 205 -1.45 17.34 12.54
C GLU A 205 -0.62 18.62 12.26
N THR A 206 -1.19 19.61 11.57
CA THR A 206 -0.44 20.77 11.09
C THR A 206 -1.13 22.11 11.39
N ASP A 207 -0.33 23.17 11.55
CA ASP A 207 -0.82 24.54 11.71
C ASP A 207 -1.81 24.90 10.60
N GLY A 208 -2.95 25.50 10.96
CA GLY A 208 -4.12 25.82 10.14
C GLY A 208 -3.83 26.58 8.84
N ARG A 209 -2.61 27.12 8.69
CA ARG A 209 -2.18 27.98 7.58
C ARG A 209 -1.77 27.22 6.31
N LEU A 210 -1.33 25.95 6.40
CA LEU A 210 -0.91 25.21 5.20
C LEU A 210 -2.12 24.73 4.38
N PRO A 211 -2.15 24.99 3.05
CA PRO A 211 -3.13 24.40 2.15
C PRO A 211 -3.15 22.88 2.23
N TYR A 212 -4.33 22.27 2.09
CA TYR A 212 -4.51 20.84 2.32
C TYR A 212 -3.60 19.95 1.45
N TRP A 213 -3.38 20.31 0.18
CA TRP A 213 -2.50 19.55 -0.72
C TRP A 213 -1.03 19.51 -0.23
N ARG A 214 -0.54 20.57 0.43
CA ARG A 214 0.79 20.57 1.06
C ARG A 214 0.86 19.69 2.30
N ARG A 215 -0.25 19.58 3.05
CA ARG A 215 -0.35 18.65 4.19
C ARG A 215 -0.29 17.20 3.71
N VAL A 216 -0.98 16.89 2.62
CA VAL A 216 -0.91 15.57 1.99
C VAL A 216 0.52 15.29 1.54
N LEU A 217 1.16 16.21 0.82
CA LEU A 217 2.54 16.04 0.37
C LEU A 217 3.51 15.82 1.54
N ARG A 218 3.41 16.63 2.58
CA ARG A 218 4.21 16.47 3.81
C ARG A 218 4.00 15.10 4.45
N HIS A 219 2.75 14.67 4.57
CA HIS A 219 2.42 13.34 5.10
C HIS A 219 3.01 12.21 4.24
N CYS A 220 3.03 12.36 2.91
CA CYS A 220 3.68 11.41 2.01
C CYS A 220 5.20 11.34 2.23
N VAL A 221 5.86 12.48 2.50
CA VAL A 221 7.30 12.52 2.81
C VAL A 221 7.58 11.89 4.18
N GLU A 222 6.87 12.32 5.23
CA GLU A 222 7.06 11.84 6.61
C GLU A 222 6.70 10.35 6.75
N GLY A 223 5.67 9.90 6.04
CA GLY A 223 5.24 8.50 5.99
C GLY A 223 6.00 7.62 5.00
N ASN A 224 6.99 8.17 4.29
CA ASN A 224 7.77 7.47 3.26
C ASN A 224 6.91 6.72 2.24
N LEU A 225 6.02 7.46 1.55
CA LEU A 225 5.12 6.89 0.55
C LEU A 225 5.86 6.08 -0.53
N GLN A 226 7.08 6.47 -0.87
CA GLN A 226 7.88 5.72 -1.85
C GLN A 226 8.08 4.25 -1.42
N SER A 227 8.54 4.02 -0.20
CA SER A 227 8.78 2.67 0.31
C SER A 227 7.50 1.84 0.40
N VAL A 228 6.36 2.49 0.72
CA VAL A 228 5.05 1.83 0.77
C VAL A 228 4.63 1.33 -0.61
N LEU A 229 4.77 2.18 -1.64
CA LEU A 229 4.39 1.82 -3.00
C LEU A 229 5.36 0.79 -3.62
N ASP A 230 6.67 0.89 -3.32
CA ASP A 230 7.66 -0.10 -3.76
C ASP A 230 7.35 -1.50 -3.25
N GLU A 231 7.06 -1.62 -1.94
CA GLU A 231 6.68 -2.91 -1.35
C GLU A 231 5.39 -3.43 -1.97
N TYR A 232 4.39 -2.56 -2.15
CA TYR A 232 3.12 -3.00 -2.67
C TYR A 232 3.21 -3.45 -4.14
N ALA A 233 3.95 -2.73 -4.98
CA ALA A 233 4.20 -3.11 -6.37
C ALA A 233 4.94 -4.45 -6.47
N HIS A 234 5.97 -4.65 -5.63
CA HIS A 234 6.70 -5.92 -5.56
C HIS A 234 5.75 -7.09 -5.22
N VAL A 235 4.95 -6.93 -4.17
CA VAL A 235 4.04 -7.99 -3.73
C VAL A 235 3.00 -8.30 -4.80
N LEU A 236 2.41 -7.28 -5.43
CA LEU A 236 1.40 -7.46 -6.47
C LEU A 236 1.95 -8.17 -7.72
N THR A 237 3.23 -7.98 -8.04
CA THR A 237 3.87 -8.67 -9.17
C THR A 237 3.76 -10.19 -9.04
N GLU A 238 3.91 -10.74 -7.83
CA GLU A 238 3.80 -12.17 -7.59
C GLU A 238 2.36 -12.61 -7.24
N SER A 239 1.60 -11.82 -6.47
CA SER A 239 0.24 -12.21 -6.06
C SER A 239 -0.76 -12.23 -7.21
N GLU A 240 -0.56 -11.36 -8.20
CA GLU A 240 -1.38 -11.29 -9.42
C GLU A 240 -0.80 -12.15 -10.57
N GLY A 241 0.31 -12.87 -10.35
CA GLY A 241 0.89 -13.77 -11.35
C GLY A 241 1.52 -13.07 -12.55
N LEU A 242 2.14 -11.91 -12.36
CA LEU A 242 2.62 -11.01 -13.43
C LEU A 242 4.11 -11.13 -13.74
N GLN A 243 4.80 -12.16 -13.22
CA GLN A 243 6.25 -12.32 -13.33
C GLN A 243 6.74 -12.43 -14.79
N ASP A 244 5.94 -13.07 -15.65
CA ASP A 244 6.24 -13.29 -17.07
C ASP A 244 5.52 -12.28 -17.99
N THR A 245 4.74 -11.35 -17.43
CA THR A 245 3.99 -10.33 -18.17
C THR A 245 4.92 -9.21 -18.65
N ALA A 246 4.64 -8.65 -19.83
CA ALA A 246 5.39 -7.52 -20.38
C ALA A 246 5.29 -6.28 -19.47
N GLY A 247 6.31 -5.42 -19.48
CA GLY A 247 6.44 -4.29 -18.56
C GLY A 247 5.22 -3.36 -18.48
N ALA A 248 4.77 -2.84 -19.62
CA ALA A 248 3.62 -1.93 -19.66
C ALA A 248 2.31 -2.59 -19.18
N GLU A 249 2.06 -3.84 -19.58
CA GLU A 249 0.88 -4.60 -19.15
C GLU A 249 0.94 -4.92 -17.65
N ARG A 250 2.12 -5.31 -17.13
CA ARG A 250 2.35 -5.48 -15.69
C ARG A 250 2.07 -4.20 -14.92
N ALA A 251 2.54 -3.04 -15.40
CA ALA A 251 2.26 -1.76 -14.76
C ALA A 251 0.76 -1.43 -14.74
N ALA A 252 0.04 -1.72 -15.84
CA ALA A 252 -1.40 -1.51 -15.94
C ALA A 252 -2.17 -2.36 -14.91
N GLU A 253 -1.92 -3.67 -14.85
CA GLU A 253 -2.59 -4.57 -13.91
C GLU A 253 -2.31 -4.20 -12.44
N ILE A 254 -1.03 -3.95 -12.09
CA ILE A 254 -0.65 -3.51 -10.74
C ILE A 254 -1.36 -2.20 -10.39
N SER A 255 -1.39 -1.24 -11.32
CA SER A 255 -2.01 0.07 -11.05
C SER A 255 -3.52 -0.01 -10.81
N ALA A 256 -4.21 -0.92 -11.51
CA ALA A 256 -5.64 -1.15 -11.32
C ALA A 256 -5.94 -1.67 -9.91
N VAL A 257 -5.17 -2.67 -9.43
CA VAL A 257 -5.31 -3.22 -8.08
C VAL A 257 -4.98 -2.17 -7.00
N MET A 258 -3.92 -1.38 -7.21
CA MET A 258 -3.57 -0.29 -6.29
C MET A 258 -4.67 0.78 -6.20
N ALA A 259 -5.24 1.17 -7.33
CA ALA A 259 -6.29 2.18 -7.38
C ALA A 259 -7.60 1.69 -6.76
N ASP A 260 -8.00 0.44 -7.01
CA ASP A 260 -9.20 -0.15 -6.39
C ASP A 260 -9.04 -0.22 -4.86
N ALA A 261 -7.88 -0.70 -4.38
CA ALA A 261 -7.58 -0.74 -2.95
C ALA A 261 -7.65 0.64 -2.28
N ALA A 262 -7.04 1.67 -2.89
CA ALA A 262 -7.04 3.02 -2.34
C ALA A 262 -8.41 3.72 -2.44
N SER A 263 -9.27 3.30 -3.38
CA SER A 263 -10.57 3.92 -3.63
C SER A 263 -11.77 3.22 -2.96
N ILE A 264 -11.55 2.14 -2.19
CA ILE A 264 -12.63 1.41 -1.53
C ILE A 264 -13.56 2.33 -0.73
N ARG A 265 -14.87 2.22 -1.01
CA ARG A 265 -15.90 3.02 -0.33
C ARG A 265 -16.25 2.41 1.02
N THR A 266 -16.60 3.28 1.97
CA THR A 266 -16.99 2.92 3.34
C THR A 266 -18.22 2.02 3.32
N VAL A 267 -18.18 0.92 4.08
CA VAL A 267 -19.30 -0.02 4.17
C VAL A 267 -20.24 0.40 5.29
N ARG A 268 -21.55 0.31 5.04
CA ARG A 268 -22.56 0.41 6.10
C ARG A 268 -22.77 -0.96 6.72
N ASN A 269 -22.48 -1.08 8.01
CA ASN A 269 -22.83 -2.24 8.81
C ASN A 269 -24.12 -1.97 9.57
N ALA A 270 -24.99 -2.98 9.64
CA ALA A 270 -26.09 -2.99 10.59
C ALA A 270 -25.59 -3.52 11.93
N MET A 271 -26.00 -2.90 13.02
CA MET A 271 -25.83 -3.36 14.38
C MET A 271 -27.19 -3.40 15.08
N ASP A 272 -27.38 -4.36 15.97
CA ASP A 272 -28.54 -4.39 16.84
C ASP A 272 -28.24 -3.58 18.10
N ASP A 273 -28.99 -2.51 18.31
CA ASP A 273 -28.97 -1.71 19.53
C ASP A 273 -29.98 -2.31 20.52
N VAL A 274 -29.48 -2.74 21.69
CA VAL A 274 -30.30 -3.38 22.72
C VAL A 274 -30.95 -2.28 23.55
N VAL A 275 -32.24 -2.07 23.35
CA VAL A 275 -33.02 -1.11 24.12
C VAL A 275 -33.81 -1.86 25.19
N ILE A 276 -33.69 -1.38 26.43
CA ILE A 276 -34.37 -1.93 27.61
C ILE A 276 -35.28 -0.84 28.17
N ASP A 277 -36.59 -1.11 28.21
CA ASP A 277 -37.61 -0.21 28.76
C ASP A 277 -38.66 -0.99 29.58
N GLU A 278 -39.69 -0.29 30.10
CA GLU A 278 -40.76 -0.91 30.91
C GLU A 278 -41.56 -1.98 30.13
N ALA A 279 -41.53 -1.95 28.80
CA ALA A 279 -42.21 -2.92 27.93
C ALA A 279 -41.34 -4.15 27.61
N GLY A 280 -40.05 -4.14 27.95
CA GLY A 280 -39.15 -5.30 27.87
C GLY A 280 -37.83 -5.01 27.15
N ILE A 281 -37.26 -6.07 26.56
CA ILE A 281 -36.01 -6.01 25.78
C ILE A 281 -36.39 -6.02 24.29
N ARG A 282 -35.93 -5.03 23.54
CA ARG A 282 -36.12 -4.92 22.10
C ARG A 282 -34.81 -4.62 21.38
N LEU A 283 -34.67 -5.14 20.17
CA LEU A 283 -33.52 -4.90 19.30
C LEU A 283 -33.91 -3.87 18.24
N GLU A 284 -33.23 -2.73 18.24
CA GLU A 284 -33.35 -1.73 17.17
C GLU A 284 -32.18 -1.85 16.20
N GLN A 285 -32.45 -1.97 14.91
CA GLN A 285 -31.38 -1.93 13.91
C GLN A 285 -30.85 -0.50 13.73
N ARG A 286 -29.54 -0.32 13.93
CA ARG A 286 -28.81 0.91 13.61
C ARG A 286 -27.76 0.65 12.56
N HIS A 287 -27.50 1.64 11.72
CA HIS A 287 -26.47 1.56 10.70
C HIS A 287 -25.27 2.43 11.07
N LEU A 288 -24.09 1.83 11.06
CA LEU A 288 -22.80 2.49 11.25
C LEU A 288 -21.97 2.38 9.98
N ARG A 289 -21.19 3.42 9.67
CA ARG A 289 -20.17 3.32 8.63
C ARG A 289 -18.89 2.75 9.22
N ALA A 290 -18.36 1.71 8.57
CA ALA A 290 -17.08 1.11 8.87
C ALA A 290 -16.01 1.65 7.93
N HIS A 291 -14.94 2.16 8.53
CA HIS A 291 -13.81 2.78 7.82
C HIS A 291 -12.51 2.02 8.11
N PHE A 292 -12.16 1.89 9.39
CA PHE A 292 -10.94 1.21 9.85
C PHE A 292 -11.10 -0.30 10.07
N ALA A 293 -12.28 -0.70 10.54
CA ALA A 293 -12.61 -2.08 10.88
C ALA A 293 -13.80 -2.55 10.05
N MET A 294 -13.58 -3.52 9.18
CA MET A 294 -14.61 -4.02 8.25
C MET A 294 -15.03 -5.44 8.61
N ARG A 295 -16.33 -5.72 8.40
CA ARG A 295 -16.86 -7.08 8.51
C ARG A 295 -16.70 -7.78 7.16
N PHE A 296 -16.10 -8.97 7.21
CA PHE A 296 -16.01 -9.89 6.09
C PHE A 296 -17.00 -11.04 6.31
N GLY A 297 -17.99 -11.15 5.42
CA GLY A 297 -18.99 -12.22 5.42
C GLY A 297 -20.27 -11.83 4.68
N ARG A 298 -21.03 -12.84 4.26
CA ARG A 298 -22.20 -12.72 3.37
C ARG A 298 -23.20 -11.67 3.84
N ALA A 299 -23.44 -10.68 2.98
CA ALA A 299 -24.67 -9.89 2.99
C ALA A 299 -25.79 -10.69 2.30
N ALA A 300 -27.05 -10.37 2.58
CA ALA A 300 -28.23 -11.21 2.26
C ALA A 300 -28.58 -11.35 0.75
N THR A 301 -27.73 -10.91 -0.18
CA THR A 301 -27.92 -11.01 -1.64
C THR A 301 -26.65 -11.51 -2.31
N GLU A 302 -26.71 -12.65 -3.00
CA GLU A 302 -25.57 -13.52 -3.36
C GLU A 302 -24.54 -12.88 -4.34
N ASP A 303 -25.00 -12.14 -5.36
CA ASP A 303 -24.08 -11.57 -6.38
C ASP A 303 -23.32 -10.33 -5.87
N ASP A 304 -24.03 -9.38 -5.25
CA ASP A 304 -23.44 -8.18 -4.66
C ASP A 304 -22.53 -8.53 -3.46
N ALA A 305 -22.82 -9.63 -2.76
CA ALA A 305 -21.99 -10.12 -1.67
C ALA A 305 -20.61 -10.61 -2.15
N THR A 306 -20.54 -11.34 -3.27
CA THR A 306 -19.29 -11.92 -3.77
C THR A 306 -18.33 -10.84 -4.27
N GLN A 307 -18.83 -9.87 -5.06
CA GLN A 307 -18.01 -8.73 -5.51
C GLN A 307 -17.53 -7.88 -4.33
N ARG A 308 -18.37 -7.71 -3.31
CA ARG A 308 -18.03 -7.01 -2.09
C ARG A 308 -16.93 -7.71 -1.29
N GLU A 309 -17.01 -9.03 -1.12
CA GLU A 309 -15.98 -9.80 -0.43
C GLU A 309 -14.62 -9.68 -1.15
N GLY A 310 -14.62 -9.75 -2.49
CA GLY A 310 -13.43 -9.50 -3.30
C GLY A 310 -12.79 -8.14 -3.00
N LYS A 311 -13.57 -7.05 -3.04
CA LYS A 311 -13.08 -5.68 -2.77
C LYS A 311 -12.55 -5.50 -1.35
N VAL A 312 -13.26 -6.04 -0.35
CA VAL A 312 -12.81 -5.96 1.05
C VAL A 312 -11.49 -6.70 1.25
N ARG A 313 -11.32 -7.86 0.59
CA ARG A 313 -10.07 -8.63 0.62
C ARG A 313 -8.92 -7.84 -0.01
N VAL A 314 -9.12 -7.29 -1.20
CA VAL A 314 -8.12 -6.46 -1.90
C VAL A 314 -7.69 -5.29 -1.02
N ALA A 315 -8.64 -4.57 -0.43
CA ALA A 315 -8.31 -3.44 0.44
C ALA A 315 -7.57 -3.86 1.73
N PHE A 316 -7.98 -4.96 2.39
CA PHE A 316 -7.31 -5.43 3.61
C PHE A 316 -5.89 -5.97 3.35
N ASN A 317 -5.65 -6.52 2.15
CA ASN A 317 -4.31 -6.94 1.71
C ASN A 317 -3.48 -5.81 1.09
N SER A 318 -3.96 -4.57 1.17
CA SER A 318 -3.23 -3.38 0.75
C SER A 318 -2.61 -2.66 1.96
N PRO A 319 -1.67 -1.73 1.77
CA PRO A 319 -1.14 -0.91 2.86
C PRO A 319 -2.13 0.17 3.33
N PHE A 320 -3.33 0.25 2.75
CA PHE A 320 -4.36 1.24 3.05
C PHE A 320 -5.48 0.66 3.92
N TRP A 321 -6.42 1.50 4.36
CA TRP A 321 -7.55 1.04 5.17
C TRP A 321 -8.48 0.11 4.37
N PRO A 322 -9.05 -0.93 5.00
CA PRO A 322 -9.13 -1.16 6.45
C PRO A 322 -7.92 -1.86 7.09
N PHE A 323 -7.68 -1.61 8.38
CA PHE A 323 -6.61 -2.25 9.16
C PHE A 323 -7.09 -3.40 10.05
N VAL A 324 -8.41 -3.52 10.26
CA VAL A 324 -9.01 -4.62 11.03
C VAL A 324 -10.07 -5.30 10.18
N LEU A 325 -9.99 -6.62 10.07
CA LEU A 325 -10.98 -7.45 9.41
C LEU A 325 -11.62 -8.40 10.43
N ALA A 326 -12.91 -8.22 10.66
CA ALA A 326 -13.70 -9.11 11.50
C ALA A 326 -14.43 -10.11 10.62
N SER A 327 -14.24 -11.40 10.87
CA SER A 327 -14.87 -12.44 10.06
C SER A 327 -15.30 -13.65 10.88
N THR A 328 -16.24 -14.44 10.34
CA THR A 328 -16.79 -15.65 10.96
C THR A 328 -16.31 -16.89 10.22
N SER A 329 -16.44 -18.07 10.83
CA SER A 329 -15.98 -19.35 10.28
C SER A 329 -16.65 -19.80 8.97
N VAL A 330 -17.66 -19.08 8.47
CA VAL A 330 -18.50 -19.52 7.34
C VAL A 330 -17.92 -19.00 6.02
N GLY A 331 -17.56 -19.91 5.12
CA GLY A 331 -17.22 -19.58 3.71
C GLY A 331 -15.81 -19.08 3.47
N GLN A 332 -14.86 -19.37 4.35
CA GLN A 332 -13.53 -18.77 4.30
C GLN A 332 -12.43 -19.68 3.69
N GLU A 333 -12.66 -20.95 3.35
CA GLU A 333 -11.58 -21.80 2.81
C GLU A 333 -10.88 -21.16 1.59
N GLY A 334 -9.55 -21.18 1.57
CA GLY A 334 -8.76 -20.62 0.46
C GLY A 334 -8.56 -19.09 0.45
N LEU A 335 -8.93 -18.37 1.52
CA LEU A 335 -8.66 -16.92 1.61
C LEU A 335 -7.35 -16.60 2.35
N ASP A 336 -6.58 -15.72 1.72
CA ASP A 336 -5.29 -15.24 2.20
C ASP A 336 -5.35 -13.78 2.65
N PHE A 337 -4.82 -13.52 3.84
CA PHE A 337 -4.82 -12.23 4.53
C PHE A 337 -3.43 -11.82 5.02
N HIS A 338 -2.38 -12.48 4.52
CA HIS A 338 -1.01 -12.42 5.03
C HIS A 338 -0.24 -11.17 4.61
N THR A 339 -0.73 -10.42 3.62
CA THR A 339 0.07 -9.38 2.97
C THR A 339 0.50 -8.33 3.97
N TYR A 340 -0.42 -7.65 4.66
CA TYR A 340 -0.07 -6.66 5.70
C TYR A 340 -0.57 -7.04 7.09
N CYS A 341 -1.20 -8.20 7.25
CA CYS A 341 -1.65 -8.66 8.57
C CYS A 341 -0.49 -9.22 9.39
N HIS A 342 -0.38 -8.76 10.63
CA HIS A 342 0.62 -9.21 11.60
C HIS A 342 -0.01 -9.82 12.85
N ALA A 343 -1.34 -9.80 12.98
CA ALA A 343 -2.02 -10.22 14.19
C ALA A 343 -3.35 -10.92 13.88
N VAL A 344 -3.62 -12.04 14.57
CA VAL A 344 -4.91 -12.73 14.54
C VAL A 344 -5.50 -12.74 15.93
N MET A 345 -6.74 -12.26 16.05
CA MET A 345 -7.50 -12.33 17.28
C MET A 345 -8.57 -13.43 17.19
N HIS A 346 -8.45 -14.44 18.02
CA HIS A 346 -9.50 -15.44 18.21
C HIS A 346 -10.48 -14.93 19.28
N TRP A 347 -11.64 -14.47 18.81
CA TRP A 347 -12.75 -14.12 19.71
C TRP A 347 -13.28 -15.35 20.46
N ASN A 348 -13.42 -16.48 19.75
CA ASN A 348 -13.75 -17.78 20.31
C ASN A 348 -12.66 -18.80 19.94
N LEU A 349 -12.31 -19.68 20.87
CA LEU A 349 -11.41 -20.80 20.58
C LEU A 349 -12.06 -21.75 19.56
N PRO A 350 -11.32 -22.19 18.51
CA PRO A 350 -11.80 -23.25 17.63
C PRO A 350 -11.94 -24.57 18.40
N GLY A 351 -12.82 -25.44 17.89
CA GLY A 351 -13.14 -26.72 18.54
C GLY A 351 -12.05 -27.78 18.37
N ASN A 352 -11.18 -27.63 17.36
CA ASN A 352 -10.16 -28.63 17.01
C ASN A 352 -8.85 -27.94 16.53
N PRO A 353 -7.70 -28.64 16.55
CA PRO A 353 -6.41 -28.07 16.15
C PRO A 353 -6.31 -27.71 14.66
N VAL A 354 -7.04 -28.41 13.79
CA VAL A 354 -7.04 -28.14 12.33
C VAL A 354 -7.66 -26.78 12.05
N ASP A 355 -8.79 -26.47 12.67
CA ASP A 355 -9.44 -25.17 12.57
C ASP A 355 -8.54 -24.03 13.06
N LEU A 356 -7.76 -24.26 14.13
CA LEU A 356 -6.80 -23.25 14.61
C LEU A 356 -5.70 -23.01 13.56
N GLU A 357 -5.10 -24.09 13.06
CA GLU A 357 -4.05 -24.03 12.04
C GLU A 357 -4.54 -23.38 10.74
N GLN A 358 -5.75 -23.72 10.29
CA GLN A 358 -6.35 -23.13 9.08
C GLN A 358 -6.68 -21.64 9.25
N ARG A 359 -7.12 -21.22 10.44
CA ARG A 359 -7.39 -19.79 10.74
C ARG A 359 -6.10 -18.98 10.73
N GLU A 360 -5.04 -19.49 11.34
CA GLU A 360 -3.74 -18.80 11.42
C GLU A 360 -2.96 -18.89 10.11
N GLY A 361 -3.13 -19.98 9.36
CA GLY A 361 -2.56 -20.16 8.03
C GLY A 361 -3.00 -19.07 7.04
N ARG A 362 -4.06 -18.32 7.32
CA ARG A 362 -4.49 -17.17 6.50
C ARG A 362 -3.51 -16.01 6.55
N VAL A 363 -2.81 -15.83 7.67
CA VAL A 363 -1.84 -14.76 7.87
C VAL A 363 -0.40 -15.26 7.76
N HIS A 364 -0.19 -16.56 7.90
CA HIS A 364 1.11 -17.21 7.76
C HIS A 364 1.21 -17.91 6.39
N ARG A 365 1.58 -17.12 5.38
CA ARG A 365 1.76 -17.57 3.99
C ARG A 365 3.06 -17.04 3.39
N TYR A 366 3.33 -17.50 2.18
CA TYR A 366 4.39 -17.03 1.29
C TYR A 366 4.54 -15.50 1.33
N LYS A 367 5.77 -15.03 1.56
CA LYS A 367 6.15 -13.63 1.72
C LYS A 367 5.20 -12.83 2.62
N GLY A 368 4.67 -13.44 3.69
CA GLY A 368 3.83 -12.76 4.69
C GLY A 368 4.52 -11.55 5.35
N HIS A 369 3.73 -10.70 6.01
CA HIS A 369 4.23 -9.42 6.54
C HIS A 369 5.45 -9.56 7.45
N ALA A 370 5.44 -10.54 8.36
CA ALA A 370 6.58 -10.79 9.25
C ALA A 370 7.85 -11.23 8.48
N VAL A 371 7.71 -12.06 7.45
CA VAL A 371 8.83 -12.49 6.59
C VAL A 371 9.44 -11.28 5.89
N ARG A 372 8.63 -10.47 5.21
CA ARG A 372 9.12 -9.28 4.49
C ARG A 372 9.82 -8.30 5.43
N ARG A 373 9.25 -8.03 6.60
CA ARG A 373 9.90 -7.17 7.61
C ARG A 373 11.25 -7.73 8.07
N ASN A 374 11.35 -9.02 8.34
CA ASN A 374 12.59 -9.63 8.79
C ASN A 374 13.64 -9.70 7.68
N VAL A 375 13.24 -9.99 6.44
CA VAL A 375 14.12 -9.96 5.26
C VAL A 375 14.65 -8.55 5.05
N ALA A 376 13.80 -7.52 5.10
CA ALA A 376 14.25 -6.13 5.02
C ALA A 376 15.21 -5.78 6.18
N GLU A 377 14.90 -6.17 7.42
CA GLU A 377 15.77 -5.93 8.58
C GLU A 377 17.19 -6.49 8.36
N ARG A 378 17.30 -7.73 7.85
CA ARG A 378 18.59 -8.42 7.69
C ARG A 378 19.31 -8.18 6.36
N HIS A 379 18.55 -7.92 5.31
CA HIS A 379 19.07 -7.84 3.94
C HIS A 379 18.89 -6.46 3.31
N HIS A 380 18.51 -5.41 4.04
CA HIS A 380 18.38 -4.05 3.51
C HIS A 380 19.58 -3.58 2.67
N GLY A 381 20.81 -4.00 3.01
CA GLY A 381 21.99 -3.66 2.20
C GLY A 381 21.91 -4.11 0.74
N ALA A 382 21.17 -5.18 0.44
CA ALA A 382 20.94 -5.66 -0.92
C ALA A 382 20.01 -4.76 -1.74
N ALA A 383 19.22 -3.87 -1.10
CA ALA A 383 18.41 -2.89 -1.83
C ALA A 383 19.27 -1.91 -2.66
N PHE A 384 20.57 -1.78 -2.34
CA PHE A 384 21.52 -0.98 -3.13
C PHE A 384 22.16 -1.75 -4.29
N HIS A 385 21.62 -2.91 -4.68
CA HIS A 385 22.15 -3.69 -5.79
C HIS A 385 22.25 -2.86 -7.07
N ALA A 386 23.40 -2.90 -7.75
CA ALA A 386 23.72 -1.98 -8.83
C ALA A 386 22.85 -2.17 -10.09
N ILE A 387 22.36 -3.39 -10.32
CA ILE A 387 21.71 -3.80 -11.58
C ILE A 387 20.23 -4.19 -11.36
N VAL A 388 19.78 -4.38 -10.12
CA VAL A 388 18.41 -4.81 -9.84
C VAL A 388 17.60 -3.58 -9.46
N ASP A 389 16.57 -3.28 -10.27
CA ASP A 389 15.71 -2.11 -10.07
C ASP A 389 14.74 -2.27 -8.90
N ASP A 390 14.18 -3.48 -8.73
CA ASP A 390 13.29 -3.80 -7.61
C ASP A 390 14.09 -4.12 -6.33
N PRO A 391 14.10 -3.22 -5.33
CA PRO A 391 14.87 -3.44 -4.11
C PRO A 391 14.39 -4.66 -3.32
N TRP A 392 13.10 -5.01 -3.39
CA TRP A 392 12.55 -6.15 -2.68
C TRP A 392 12.97 -7.47 -3.32
N PHE A 393 12.98 -7.54 -4.65
CA PHE A 393 13.56 -8.68 -5.36
C PHE A 393 15.03 -8.88 -4.96
N ALA A 394 15.83 -7.81 -4.93
CA ALA A 394 17.24 -7.89 -4.51
C ALA A 394 17.40 -8.40 -3.06
N MET A 395 16.58 -7.93 -2.12
CA MET A 395 16.62 -8.38 -0.73
C MET A 395 16.22 -9.86 -0.58
N PHE A 396 15.19 -10.30 -1.29
CA PHE A 396 14.77 -11.71 -1.28
C PHE A 396 15.78 -12.64 -1.94
N LEU A 397 16.40 -12.21 -3.05
CA LEU A 397 17.48 -12.93 -3.69
C LEU A 397 18.66 -13.10 -2.73
N ALA A 398 19.10 -12.02 -2.08
CA ALA A 398 20.18 -12.08 -1.09
C ALA A 398 19.85 -12.95 0.13
N ALA A 399 18.57 -13.02 0.53
CA ALA A 399 18.11 -13.93 1.58
C ALA A 399 18.15 -15.39 1.11
N ALA A 400 17.68 -15.69 -0.10
CA ALA A 400 17.70 -17.03 -0.68
C ALA A 400 19.12 -17.57 -0.90
N GLU A 401 20.06 -16.72 -1.35
CA GLU A 401 21.46 -17.09 -1.53
C GLU A 401 22.17 -17.44 -0.22
N ARG A 402 21.72 -16.86 0.91
CA ARG A 402 22.25 -17.14 2.25
C ARG A 402 21.47 -18.23 2.99
N ARG A 403 20.66 -19.02 2.29
CA ARG A 403 19.90 -20.12 2.90
C ARG A 403 20.83 -21.04 3.71
N PRO A 404 20.57 -21.23 5.02
CA PRO A 404 21.36 -22.14 5.84
C PRO A 404 21.36 -23.58 5.31
N ALA A 405 22.46 -24.30 5.53
CA ALA A 405 22.55 -25.71 5.17
C ALA A 405 21.51 -26.54 5.95
N GLY A 406 20.71 -27.33 5.24
CA GLY A 406 19.64 -28.15 5.83
C GLY A 406 18.26 -27.50 5.80
N GLU A 407 18.14 -26.21 5.47
CA GLU A 407 16.85 -25.56 5.23
C GLU A 407 16.31 -25.87 3.83
N SER A 408 14.98 -25.96 3.72
CA SER A 408 14.31 -26.25 2.45
C SER A 408 14.03 -24.98 1.62
N GLU A 409 13.41 -25.12 0.45
CA GLU A 409 13.03 -23.99 -0.42
C GLU A 409 11.92 -23.10 0.16
N VAL A 410 11.32 -23.50 1.28
CA VAL A 410 10.42 -22.63 2.04
C VAL A 410 11.15 -21.45 2.68
N TYR A 411 12.47 -21.53 2.85
CA TYR A 411 13.31 -20.41 3.25
C TYR A 411 13.78 -19.64 2.01
N PRO A 412 13.72 -18.28 1.98
CA PRO A 412 13.26 -17.39 3.05
C PRO A 412 11.76 -17.05 2.96
N TYR A 413 11.04 -17.60 1.99
CA TYR A 413 9.76 -17.06 1.55
C TYR A 413 8.59 -17.34 2.50
N TRP A 414 8.51 -18.52 3.09
CA TRP A 414 7.50 -18.89 4.08
C TRP A 414 8.04 -18.75 5.50
N ILE A 415 9.31 -19.08 5.71
CA ILE A 415 9.95 -19.06 7.02
C ILE A 415 11.24 -18.24 6.94
N PHE A 416 11.25 -17.14 7.70
CA PHE A 416 12.45 -16.34 7.94
C PHE A 416 12.37 -15.75 9.35
N THR A 417 13.05 -16.42 10.28
CA THR A 417 12.99 -16.11 11.72
C THR A 417 14.14 -15.22 12.19
N GLU A 418 15.04 -14.84 11.29
CA GLU A 418 16.22 -14.03 11.61
C GLU A 418 15.90 -12.55 11.86
N GLY A 419 14.71 -12.17 12.33
CA GLY A 419 14.39 -10.75 12.61
C GLY A 419 13.51 -10.56 13.83
N THR A 420 13.09 -9.32 14.05
CA THR A 420 12.29 -8.96 15.23
C THR A 420 10.78 -9.18 15.03
N ALA A 421 10.30 -9.18 13.79
CA ALA A 421 8.88 -9.28 13.48
C ALA A 421 8.36 -10.72 13.67
N LYS A 422 7.18 -10.82 14.27
CA LYS A 422 6.45 -12.07 14.50
C LYS A 422 4.98 -11.86 14.18
N ILE A 423 4.30 -12.93 13.79
CA ILE A 423 2.83 -12.95 13.74
C ILE A 423 2.33 -13.12 15.17
N GLU A 424 1.46 -12.22 15.60
CA GLU A 424 0.86 -12.22 16.92
C GLU A 424 -0.44 -13.03 16.93
N ARG A 425 -0.60 -13.85 17.96
CA ARG A 425 -1.85 -14.55 18.27
C ARG A 425 -2.45 -13.96 19.52
N HIS A 426 -3.61 -13.35 19.38
CA HIS A 426 -4.41 -12.82 20.48
C HIS A 426 -5.62 -13.72 20.73
N ILE A 427 -5.95 -13.96 22.00
CA ILE A 427 -7.09 -14.79 22.39
C ILE A 427 -7.87 -14.06 23.46
N ALA A 428 -9.16 -13.88 23.21
CA ALA A 428 -10.08 -13.29 24.18
C ALA A 428 -10.44 -14.33 25.26
N LEU A 429 -9.54 -14.54 26.23
CA LEU A 429 -9.80 -15.43 27.37
C LEU A 429 -10.54 -14.68 28.47
N ALA A 430 -11.77 -15.09 28.78
CA ALA A 430 -12.49 -14.58 29.94
C ALA A 430 -11.84 -15.09 31.25
N PRO A 431 -11.63 -14.22 32.27
CA PRO A 431 -11.15 -14.65 33.58
C PRO A 431 -12.04 -15.74 34.17
N LEU A 432 -11.44 -16.73 34.84
CA LEU A 432 -12.13 -17.88 35.46
C LEU A 432 -12.90 -18.79 34.47
N SER A 433 -12.67 -18.64 33.17
CA SER A 433 -13.23 -19.53 32.13
C SER A 433 -12.43 -20.83 32.00
N THR A 434 -13.13 -21.91 31.64
CA THR A 434 -12.51 -23.20 31.25
C THR A 434 -11.67 -23.10 29.98
N GLU A 435 -11.81 -22.01 29.21
CA GLU A 435 -11.09 -21.75 27.97
C GLU A 435 -9.58 -21.69 28.15
N SER A 436 -9.08 -21.24 29.30
CA SER A 436 -7.64 -21.19 29.58
C SER A 436 -6.99 -22.58 29.59
N SER A 437 -7.72 -23.60 30.08
CA SER A 437 -7.25 -24.99 30.07
C SER A 437 -7.42 -25.62 28.68
N ARG A 438 -8.54 -25.34 28.00
CA ARG A 438 -8.79 -25.80 26.63
C ARG A 438 -7.74 -25.27 25.65
N TYR A 439 -7.35 -24.01 25.76
CA TYR A 439 -6.32 -23.43 24.90
C TYR A 439 -4.97 -24.15 25.05
N ARG A 440 -4.54 -24.44 26.29
CA ARG A 440 -3.31 -25.19 26.54
C ARG A 440 -3.34 -26.59 25.92
N GLN A 441 -4.48 -27.28 25.97
CA GLN A 441 -4.64 -28.58 25.33
C GLN A 441 -4.60 -28.44 23.80
N LEU A 442 -5.32 -27.46 23.25
CA LEU A 442 -5.36 -27.17 21.82
C LEU A 442 -3.95 -26.88 21.25
N GLN A 443 -3.11 -26.11 21.95
CA GLN A 443 -1.73 -25.85 21.53
C GLN A 443 -0.89 -27.13 21.43
N LYS A 444 -1.04 -28.06 22.39
CA LYS A 444 -0.34 -29.36 22.33
C LYS A 444 -0.82 -30.18 21.13
N SER A 445 -2.13 -30.21 20.91
CA SER A 445 -2.73 -30.92 19.77
C SER A 445 -2.29 -30.34 18.43
N VAL A 446 -2.09 -29.02 18.31
CA VAL A 446 -1.55 -28.40 17.08
C VAL A 446 -0.10 -28.83 16.83
N GLY A 447 0.75 -28.82 17.87
CA GLY A 447 2.14 -29.26 17.74
C GLY A 447 2.23 -30.71 17.24
N LEU A 448 1.39 -31.57 17.79
CA LEU A 448 1.27 -32.96 17.37
C LEU A 448 0.72 -33.10 15.93
N TYR A 449 -0.33 -32.33 15.60
CA TYR A 449 -0.89 -32.29 14.25
C TYR A 449 0.19 -31.97 13.22
N ARG A 450 1.06 -30.98 13.47
CA ARG A 450 2.17 -30.61 12.58
C ARG A 450 3.18 -31.73 12.36
N VAL A 451 3.47 -32.53 13.38
CA VAL A 451 4.36 -33.71 13.25
C VAL A 451 3.70 -34.82 12.43
N ALA A 452 2.38 -34.95 12.54
CA ALA A 452 1.62 -35.96 11.80
C ALA A 452 1.32 -35.57 10.34
N ILE A 453 1.51 -34.30 9.95
CA ILE A 453 1.32 -33.85 8.56
C ILE A 453 2.26 -34.64 7.63
N GLY A 454 1.68 -35.25 6.59
CA GLY A 454 2.41 -36.07 5.62
C GLY A 454 2.58 -37.55 6.02
N GLN A 455 2.10 -37.96 7.19
CA GLN A 455 2.09 -39.36 7.61
C GLN A 455 0.81 -40.08 7.15
N ALA A 456 0.91 -41.39 6.88
CA ALA A 456 -0.29 -42.20 6.68
C ALA A 456 -1.12 -42.25 7.97
N ARG A 457 -2.45 -42.05 7.87
CA ARG A 457 -3.39 -42.02 9.01
C ARG A 457 -3.11 -40.91 10.04
N GLN A 458 -2.98 -39.69 9.53
CA GLN A 458 -2.77 -38.48 10.32
C GLN A 458 -3.77 -38.29 11.48
N GLU A 459 -5.06 -38.61 11.28
CA GLU A 459 -6.09 -38.50 12.31
C GLU A 459 -5.86 -39.47 13.49
N ASP A 460 -5.39 -40.69 13.21
CA ASP A 460 -5.09 -41.70 14.23
C ASP A 460 -3.88 -41.27 15.09
N LEU A 461 -2.83 -40.70 14.47
CA LEU A 461 -1.64 -40.22 15.19
C LEU A 461 -1.94 -39.03 16.11
N VAL A 462 -2.81 -38.12 15.65
CA VAL A 462 -3.24 -36.97 16.46
C VAL A 462 -4.14 -37.41 17.62
N THR A 463 -4.96 -38.43 17.39
CA THR A 463 -5.82 -39.02 18.43
C THR A 463 -4.97 -39.74 19.49
N LEU A 464 -4.03 -40.60 19.08
CA LEU A 464 -3.18 -41.39 19.98
C LEU A 464 -2.33 -40.54 20.93
N ALA A 465 -1.79 -39.44 20.44
CA ALA A 465 -0.94 -38.57 21.25
C ALA A 465 -1.70 -37.44 21.96
N GLY A 466 -2.95 -37.14 21.54
CA GLY A 466 -3.88 -36.26 22.26
C GLY A 466 -4.36 -36.84 23.60
N GLU A 467 -4.30 -38.16 23.76
CA GLU A 467 -4.69 -38.88 24.99
C GLU A 467 -3.57 -38.99 26.05
N GLY A 468 -2.42 -38.35 25.84
CA GLY A 468 -1.35 -38.28 26.84
C GLY A 468 -0.59 -39.59 27.07
N GLN A 469 -0.60 -40.50 26.09
CA GLN A 469 0.25 -41.69 26.14
C GLN A 469 1.70 -41.35 25.77
N ASP A 470 2.63 -41.99 26.47
CA ASP A 470 4.07 -41.93 26.21
C ASP A 470 4.39 -42.47 24.80
N LEU A 471 4.93 -41.61 23.94
CA LEU A 471 5.28 -41.91 22.55
C LEU A 471 6.69 -42.51 22.41
N SER A 472 7.29 -42.97 23.51
CA SER A 472 8.58 -43.68 23.52
C SER A 472 8.63 -44.87 22.56
N TRP A 473 7.50 -45.48 22.22
CA TRP A 473 7.41 -46.55 21.21
C TRP A 473 7.62 -46.09 19.76
N MET A 474 7.55 -44.78 19.47
CA MET A 474 7.89 -44.21 18.15
C MET A 474 9.39 -43.87 18.01
N GLN A 475 10.21 -44.07 19.06
CA GLN A 475 11.66 -44.03 18.90
C GLN A 475 12.11 -45.28 18.13
N LEU A 476 12.41 -45.11 16.85
CA LEU A 476 13.21 -46.07 16.11
C LEU A 476 14.68 -45.88 16.53
N ASP A 477 15.17 -46.79 17.37
CA ASP A 477 16.59 -46.99 17.63
C ASP A 477 17.24 -47.54 16.36
N LEU A 478 18.10 -46.73 15.74
CA LEU A 478 18.84 -47.05 14.52
C LEU A 478 20.26 -47.56 14.83
N THR A 479 20.47 -48.23 15.97
CA THR A 479 21.73 -48.95 16.19
C THR A 479 21.70 -50.28 15.40
N PRO A 480 22.62 -50.56 14.45
CA PRO A 480 23.64 -49.73 13.81
C PRO A 480 23.28 -49.22 12.40
#